data_AF-A0A2V9ZIC7-F1
#
_entry.id   AF-A0A2V9ZIC7-F1
#
_cell.length_a   1.000
_cell.length_b   1.000
_cell.length_c   1.000
_cell.angle_alpha   90.00
_cell.angle_beta   90.00
_cell.angle_gamma   90.00
#
_symmetry.space_group_name_H-M   'P 1'
#
loop_
_entity.id
_entity.type
_entity.pdbx_description
1 polymer ?
#
loop_
_entity_poly.entity_id
_entity_poly.type
_entity_poly.pdbx_seq_one_letter_code
_entity_poly.pdbx_strand_id
1 'polypeptide(L)'
;MVDAQARRILSGVRRGGDAALRRYAEQWDGLRPEQPLQVSANELAEARKSLMPELRRSLTQAAENIRYFCKLQKPRSWKRTRAGITLGQTVKPLDSVGCYVPGGRYPLLSTVLMTVV
;
A
#
# COMPACT_ATOMS: atom_id res chain seq x y z
N MET A 1 -10.11 -17.11 -20.33
CA MET A 1 -8.81 -16.75 -20.96
C MET A 1 -7.91 -15.92 -20.06
N VAL A 2 -8.40 -14.92 -19.29
CA VAL A 2 -7.55 -14.14 -18.35
C VAL A 2 -7.12 -14.94 -17.11
N ASP A 3 -8.01 -15.77 -16.55
CA ASP A 3 -7.73 -16.54 -15.33
C ASP A 3 -6.53 -17.51 -15.49
N ALA A 4 -6.43 -18.20 -16.62
CA ALA A 4 -5.32 -19.10 -16.92
C ALA A 4 -3.97 -18.36 -16.96
N GLN A 5 -3.95 -17.16 -17.53
CA GLN A 5 -2.73 -16.33 -17.61
C GLN A 5 -2.32 -15.82 -16.22
N ALA A 6 -3.27 -15.31 -15.43
CA ALA A 6 -3.02 -14.87 -14.06
C ALA A 6 -2.46 -16.01 -13.18
N ARG A 7 -3.06 -17.21 -13.25
CA ARG A 7 -2.56 -18.41 -12.55
C ARG A 7 -1.12 -18.75 -12.94
N ARG A 8 -0.80 -18.66 -14.24
CA ARG A 8 0.56 -18.91 -14.74
C ARG A 8 1.56 -17.94 -14.11
N ILE A 9 1.24 -16.64 -14.11
CA ILE A 9 2.07 -15.57 -13.54
C ILE A 9 2.30 -15.82 -12.04
N LEU A 10 1.23 -16.03 -11.28
CA LEU A 10 1.29 -16.31 -9.85
C LEU A 10 2.16 -17.53 -9.55
N SER A 11 1.98 -18.61 -10.31
CA SER A 11 2.80 -19.82 -10.15
C SER A 11 4.28 -19.58 -10.47
N GLY A 12 4.56 -18.71 -11.45
CA GLY A 12 5.90 -18.33 -11.86
C GLY A 12 6.59 -17.53 -10.77
N VAL A 13 5.93 -16.49 -10.24
CA VAL A 13 6.46 -15.67 -9.14
C VAL A 13 6.65 -16.50 -7.88
N ARG A 14 5.72 -17.40 -7.54
CA ARG A 14 5.84 -18.27 -6.36
C ARG A 14 7.06 -19.20 -6.41
N ARG A 15 7.47 -19.68 -7.60
CA ARG A 15 8.64 -20.54 -7.77
C ARG A 15 9.94 -19.79 -7.99
N GLY A 16 9.88 -18.68 -8.72
CA GLY A 16 11.06 -17.95 -9.20
C GLY A 16 11.35 -16.64 -8.47
N GLY A 17 10.52 -16.24 -7.50
CA GLY A 17 10.70 -15.03 -6.70
C GLY A 17 10.93 -13.78 -7.55
N ASP A 18 11.91 -12.98 -7.14
CA ASP A 18 12.24 -11.69 -7.75
C ASP A 18 12.72 -11.83 -9.21
N ALA A 19 13.37 -12.93 -9.57
CA ALA A 19 13.78 -13.16 -10.96
C ALA A 19 12.57 -13.29 -11.89
N ALA A 20 11.51 -13.97 -11.45
CA ALA A 20 10.27 -14.07 -12.19
C ALA A 20 9.50 -12.74 -12.21
N LEU A 21 9.47 -12.02 -11.09
CA LEU A 21 8.84 -10.70 -11.00
C LEU A 21 9.50 -9.69 -11.95
N ARG A 22 10.83 -9.62 -11.94
CA ARG A 22 11.63 -8.77 -12.83
C ARG A 22 11.31 -9.04 -14.29
N ARG A 23 11.29 -10.31 -14.71
CA ARG A 23 10.97 -10.67 -16.10
C ARG A 23 9.62 -10.12 -16.54
N TYR A 24 8.60 -10.15 -15.66
CA TYR A 24 7.29 -9.57 -15.98
C TYR A 24 7.30 -8.05 -16.01
N ALA A 25 8.03 -7.41 -15.09
CA ALA A 25 8.19 -5.96 -15.05
C ALA A 25 8.97 -5.42 -16.26
N GLU A 26 10.00 -6.11 -16.73
CA GLU A 26 10.72 -5.79 -17.97
C GLU A 26 9.79 -5.93 -19.18
N GLN A 27 8.97 -6.98 -19.21
CA GLN A 27 8.07 -7.26 -20.34
C GLN A 27 6.91 -6.26 -20.46
N TRP A 28 6.28 -5.88 -19.34
CA TRP A 28 5.03 -5.10 -19.37
C TRP A 28 5.21 -3.65 -18.92
N ASP A 29 6.11 -3.40 -17.98
CA ASP A 29 6.31 -2.08 -17.38
C ASP A 29 7.55 -1.36 -17.95
N GLY A 30 8.34 -2.04 -18.80
CA GLY A 30 9.55 -1.50 -19.40
C GLY A 30 10.67 -1.25 -18.39
N LEU A 31 10.68 -1.98 -17.26
CA LEU A 31 11.75 -1.91 -16.27
C LEU A 31 13.10 -2.18 -16.96
N ARG A 32 14.12 -1.36 -16.69
CA ARG A 32 15.44 -1.56 -17.32
C ARG A 32 16.18 -2.74 -16.68
N PRO A 33 17.07 -3.41 -17.44
CA PRO A 33 18.02 -4.36 -16.87
C PRO A 33 18.74 -3.72 -15.67
N GLU A 34 18.91 -4.47 -14.59
CA GLU A 34 19.57 -4.05 -13.34
C GLU A 34 18.85 -2.95 -12.53
N GLN A 35 17.80 -2.32 -13.06
CA GLN A 35 17.02 -1.34 -12.30
C GLN A 35 16.39 -2.00 -11.07
N PRO A 36 16.54 -1.44 -9.86
CA PRO A 36 15.93 -2.00 -8.65
C PRO A 36 14.40 -2.10 -8.76
N LEU A 37 13.83 -3.18 -8.22
CA LEU A 37 12.36 -3.33 -8.10
C LEU A 37 11.79 -2.39 -7.04
N GLN A 38 12.58 -2.09 -6.01
CA GLN A 38 12.21 -1.19 -4.94
C GLN A 38 12.72 0.22 -5.23
N VAL A 39 11.82 1.21 -5.11
CA VAL A 39 12.19 2.63 -5.14
C VAL A 39 13.07 2.95 -3.93
N SER A 40 14.23 3.55 -4.18
CA SER A 40 15.20 3.88 -3.14
C SER A 40 14.74 5.04 -2.25
N ALA A 41 15.27 5.11 -1.03
CA ALA A 41 15.01 6.22 -0.12
C ALA A 41 15.44 7.58 -0.70
N ASN A 42 16.50 7.60 -1.51
CA ASN A 42 16.98 8.81 -2.17
C ASN A 42 16.00 9.28 -3.25
N GLU A 43 15.49 8.37 -4.09
CA GLU A 43 14.46 8.72 -5.08
C GLU A 43 13.19 9.29 -4.40
N LEU A 44 12.77 8.71 -3.27
CA LEU A 44 11.64 9.23 -2.50
C LEU A 44 11.93 10.62 -1.91
N ALA A 45 13.15 10.85 -1.43
CA ALA A 45 13.55 12.14 -0.88
C ALA A 45 13.59 13.23 -1.96
N GLU A 46 14.15 12.92 -3.13
CA GLU A 46 14.21 13.85 -4.26
C GLU A 46 12.81 14.12 -4.83
N ALA A 47 11.97 13.09 -4.98
CA ALA A 47 10.57 13.27 -5.39
C ALA A 47 9.80 14.17 -4.42
N ARG A 48 10.07 14.07 -3.11
CA ARG A 48 9.46 14.95 -2.11
C ARG A 48 9.95 16.40 -2.22
N LYS A 49 11.23 16.61 -2.56
CA LYS A 49 11.81 17.95 -2.76
C LYS A 49 11.31 18.60 -4.05
N SER A 50 11.04 17.81 -5.09
CA SER A 50 10.55 18.32 -6.38
C SER A 50 9.07 18.71 -6.36
N LEU A 51 8.32 18.42 -5.28
CA LEU A 51 6.92 18.82 -5.18
C LEU A 51 6.80 20.34 -5.07
N MET A 52 5.90 20.92 -5.86
CA MET A 52 5.46 22.31 -5.68
C MET A 52 4.99 22.51 -4.23
N PRO A 53 5.38 23.60 -3.56
CA PRO A 53 5.03 23.84 -2.15
C PRO A 53 3.52 23.73 -1.88
N GLU A 54 2.70 24.20 -2.82
CA GLU A 54 1.23 24.14 -2.71
C GLU A 54 0.67 22.74 -2.79
N LEU A 55 1.18 21.90 -3.70
CA LEU A 55 0.81 20.49 -3.78
C LEU A 55 1.21 19.75 -2.50
N ARG A 56 2.42 20.00 -1.99
CA ARG A 56 2.89 19.41 -0.73
C ARG A 56 1.99 19.78 0.45
N ARG A 57 1.58 21.05 0.57
CA ARG A 57 0.63 21.50 1.60
C ARG A 57 -0.71 20.79 1.46
N SER A 58 -1.25 20.73 0.26
CA SER A 58 -2.55 20.08 -0.03
C SER A 58 -2.55 18.60 0.33
N LEU A 59 -1.50 17.86 -0.05
CA LEU A 59 -1.34 16.44 0.29
C LEU A 59 -1.19 16.22 1.81
N THR A 60 -0.46 17.12 2.49
CA THR A 60 -0.28 17.05 3.95
C THR A 60 -1.62 17.26 4.66
N GLN A 61 -2.37 18.28 4.28
CA GLN A 61 -3.68 18.57 4.85
C GLN A 61 -4.67 17.42 4.62
N ALA A 62 -4.70 16.86 3.40
CA ALA A 62 -5.55 15.71 3.09
C ALA A 62 -5.21 14.51 3.97
N ALA A 63 -3.92 14.19 4.13
CA ALA A 63 -3.48 13.09 4.99
C ALA A 63 -3.84 13.32 6.46
N GLU A 64 -3.75 14.55 6.96
CA GLU A 64 -4.15 14.90 8.34
C GLU A 64 -5.65 14.74 8.56
N ASN A 65 -6.47 15.19 7.62
CA ASN A 65 -7.92 15.06 7.69
C ASN A 65 -8.36 13.59 7.65
N ILE A 66 -7.79 12.79 6.75
CA ILE A 66 -8.05 11.34 6.66
C ILE A 66 -7.66 10.67 7.97
N ARG A 67 -6.45 10.93 8.48
CA ARG A 67 -5.97 10.35 9.74
C ARG A 67 -6.85 10.73 10.92
N TYR A 68 -7.31 11.98 10.98
CA TYR A 68 -8.22 12.43 12.03
C TYR A 68 -9.51 11.59 12.01
N PHE A 69 -10.12 11.44 10.85
CA PHE A 69 -11.33 10.63 10.69
C PHE A 69 -11.10 9.14 11.00
N CYS A 70 -10.03 8.52 10.47
CA CYS A 70 -9.67 7.13 10.75
C CYS A 70 -9.46 6.87 12.25
N LYS A 71 -8.88 7.83 12.98
CA LYS A 71 -8.71 7.74 14.44
C LYS A 71 -10.05 7.73 15.18
N LEU A 72 -11.05 8.48 14.72
CA LEU A 72 -12.39 8.48 15.31
C LEU A 72 -13.11 7.14 15.08
N GLN A 73 -12.89 6.51 13.92
CA GLN A 73 -13.49 5.22 13.58
C GLN A 73 -12.77 4.00 14.17
N LYS A 74 -11.55 4.18 14.68
CA LYS A 74 -10.70 3.08 15.13
C LYS A 74 -11.41 2.23 16.21
N PRO A 75 -11.66 0.93 15.96
CA PRO A 75 -12.32 0.07 16.93
C PRO A 75 -11.45 -0.14 18.17
N ARG A 76 -12.09 -0.22 19.34
CA ARG A 76 -11.41 -0.42 20.63
C ARG A 76 -11.70 -1.83 21.16
N SER A 77 -10.67 -2.48 21.66
CA SER A 77 -10.84 -3.67 22.48
C SER A 77 -11.64 -3.33 23.74
N TRP A 78 -12.47 -4.27 24.19
CA TRP A 78 -13.27 -4.08 25.40
C TRP A 78 -13.47 -5.40 26.12
N LYS A 79 -13.73 -5.33 27.43
CA LYS A 79 -14.12 -6.45 28.28
C LYS A 79 -15.21 -6.00 29.25
N ARG A 80 -16.12 -6.90 29.61
CA ARG A 80 -17.21 -6.69 30.57
C ARG A 80 -17.42 -7.96 31.38
N THR A 81 -17.66 -7.81 32.68
CA THR A 81 -17.95 -8.93 33.57
C THR A 81 -19.36 -8.78 34.13
N ARG A 82 -20.15 -9.85 34.07
CA ARG A 82 -21.51 -9.91 34.64
C ARG A 82 -21.75 -11.29 35.24
N ALA A 83 -22.22 -11.31 36.49
CA ALA A 83 -22.50 -12.55 37.24
C ALA A 83 -21.32 -13.55 37.22
N GLY A 84 -20.09 -13.05 37.40
CA GLY A 84 -18.87 -13.88 37.40
C GLY A 84 -18.35 -14.28 36.01
N ILE A 85 -19.10 -14.05 34.93
CA ILE A 85 -18.69 -14.36 33.55
C ILE A 85 -18.09 -13.12 32.90
N THR A 86 -16.93 -13.27 32.25
CA THR A 86 -16.26 -12.19 31.51
C THR A 86 -16.37 -12.41 30.00
N LEU A 87 -16.88 -11.40 29.30
CA LEU A 87 -16.98 -11.32 27.84
C LEU A 87 -16.11 -10.18 27.32
N GLY A 88 -15.69 -10.23 26.06
CA GLY A 88 -14.95 -9.13 25.46
C GLY A 88 -14.64 -9.31 23.98
N GLN A 89 -14.12 -8.26 23.38
CA GLN A 89 -13.58 -8.23 22.03
C GLN A 89 -12.13 -7.74 22.08
N THR A 90 -11.24 -8.45 21.40
CA THR A 90 -9.85 -7.99 21.20
C THR A 90 -9.68 -7.60 19.73
N VAL A 91 -9.33 -6.34 19.52
CA VAL A 91 -9.02 -5.78 18.21
C VAL A 91 -7.50 -5.82 18.04
N LYS A 92 -7.02 -6.46 16.97
CA LYS A 92 -5.60 -6.49 16.59
C LYS A 92 -5.43 -5.99 15.16
N PRO A 93 -4.39 -5.19 14.86
CA PRO A 93 -4.06 -4.85 13.49
C PRO A 93 -3.55 -6.10 12.74
N LEU A 94 -3.54 -6.02 11.41
CA LEU A 94 -2.84 -6.99 10.57
C LEU A 94 -1.32 -6.79 10.71
N ASP A 95 -0.56 -7.88 10.68
CA ASP A 95 0.91 -7.84 10.79
C ASP A 95 1.56 -7.22 9.54
N SER A 96 0.93 -7.40 8.38
CA SER A 96 1.36 -6.79 7.11
C SER A 96 0.17 -6.51 6.19
N VAL A 97 0.30 -5.44 5.40
CA VAL A 97 -0.69 -5.03 4.38
C VAL A 97 0.07 -4.62 3.12
N GLY A 98 -0.37 -5.11 1.97
CA GLY A 98 0.10 -4.67 0.67
C GLY A 98 -0.94 -3.77 0.00
N CYS A 99 -0.50 -2.63 -0.51
CA CYS A 99 -1.36 -1.68 -1.21
C CYS A 99 -0.96 -1.61 -2.68
N TYR A 100 -1.90 -1.88 -3.59
CA TYR A 100 -1.70 -1.75 -5.03
C TYR A 100 -2.28 -0.43 -5.51
N VAL A 101 -1.49 0.35 -6.24
CA VAL A 101 -1.91 1.61 -6.85
C VAL A 101 -1.60 1.53 -8.34
N PRO A 102 -2.59 1.65 -9.24
CA PRO A 102 -2.35 1.62 -10.67
C PRO A 102 -1.38 2.73 -11.10
N GLY A 103 -0.37 2.36 -11.88
CA GLY A 103 0.50 3.31 -12.59
C GLY A 103 -0.20 3.91 -13.81
N GLY A 104 0.41 4.92 -14.42
CA GLY A 104 -0.08 5.51 -15.68
C GLY A 104 0.16 7.01 -15.78
N ARG A 105 -0.42 7.63 -16.83
CA ARG A 105 -0.22 9.04 -17.19
C ARG A 105 -0.74 10.03 -16.14
N TYR A 106 -1.74 9.63 -15.35
CA TYR A 106 -2.38 10.46 -14.33
C TYR A 106 -2.28 9.78 -12.95
N PRO A 107 -1.36 10.21 -12.07
CA PRO A 107 -1.18 9.56 -10.78
C PRO A 107 -2.39 9.79 -9.86
N LEU A 108 -2.96 8.71 -9.34
CA LEU A 108 -4.09 8.74 -8.41
C LEU A 108 -3.61 8.98 -6.97
N LEU A 109 -3.17 10.21 -6.68
CA LEU A 109 -2.60 10.59 -5.38
C LEU A 109 -3.55 10.34 -4.21
N SER A 110 -4.86 10.58 -4.42
CA SER A 110 -5.88 10.35 -3.40
C SER A 110 -6.05 8.87 -3.04
N THR A 111 -5.91 7.96 -4.01
CA THR A 111 -5.97 6.50 -3.78
C THR A 111 -4.87 6.05 -2.84
N VAL A 112 -3.65 6.56 -3.02
CA VAL A 112 -2.54 6.27 -2.09
C VAL A 112 -2.93 6.69 -0.67
N LEU A 113 -3.34 7.96 -0.49
CA LEU A 113 -3.66 8.51 0.82
C LEU A 113 -4.81 7.75 1.50
N MET A 114 -5.89 7.47 0.79
CA MET A 114 -7.05 6.76 1.34
C MET A 114 -6.76 5.30 1.69
N THR A 115 -5.77 4.68 1.06
CA THR A 115 -5.44 3.26 1.27
C THR A 115 -4.41 3.07 2.40
N VAL A 116 -3.48 4.03 2.60
CA VAL A 116 -2.34 3.85 3.52
C VAL A 116 -2.43 4.62 4.84
N VAL A 117 -3.34 5.61 4.96
CA VAL A 117 -3.46 6.48 6.14
C VAL A 117 -4.47 5.95 7.15
#